data_AF-A0A172XT25-F1
#
_entry.id   AF-A0A172XT25-F1
#
_cell.length_a   1.000
_cell.length_b   1.000
_cell.length_c   1.000
_cell.angle_alpha   90.00
_cell.angle_beta   90.00
_cell.angle_gamma   90.00
#
_symmetry.space_group_name_H-M   'P 1'
#
loop_
_entity.id
_entity.type
_entity.pdbx_description
1 polymer ?
#
loop_
_entity_poly.entity_id
_entity_poly.type
_entity_poly.pdbx_seq_one_letter_code
_entity_poly.pdbx_strand_id
1 'polypeptide(L)'
;MDQFLFFLVAFLAVASAVYFVFARNPLYAILSLIVTMFSIAGMYILLNAQFLAIIQIIVYAGAIMVLFLYILMMLNLNKEDESKKSNTLKFIGVFTAGLLLIGVLGVFRGVQDKHIVADNVDKGVGLTKNLGRLLFNEYVLPFELASILILAGIVGAVLIGKKDL
;
A
#
# COMPACT_ATOMS: atom_id res chain seq x y z
N MET A 1 -22.89 5.55 11.34
CA MET A 1 -21.79 4.89 12.08
C MET A 1 -20.56 4.72 11.19
N ASP A 2 -20.76 4.42 9.90
CA ASP A 2 -19.68 4.13 8.94
C ASP A 2 -18.75 5.31 8.67
N GLN A 3 -19.25 6.56 8.68
CA GLN A 3 -18.41 7.75 8.51
C GLN A 3 -17.40 7.95 9.66
N PHE A 4 -17.81 7.68 10.90
CA PHE A 4 -16.90 7.78 12.04
C PHE A 4 -15.79 6.73 11.94
N LEU A 5 -16.15 5.48 11.63
CA LEU A 5 -15.17 4.41 11.38
C LEU A 5 -14.24 4.75 10.22
N PHE A 6 -14.78 5.32 9.14
CA PHE A 6 -13.98 5.77 8.00
C PHE A 6 -12.95 6.82 8.41
N PHE A 7 -13.37 7.88 9.11
CA PHE A 7 -12.45 8.93 9.56
C PHE A 7 -11.42 8.40 10.56
N LEU A 8 -11.81 7.49 11.45
CA LEU A 8 -10.90 6.87 12.41
C LEU A 8 -9.81 6.05 11.69
N VAL A 9 -10.21 5.17 10.77
CA VAL A 9 -9.29 4.32 10.00
C VAL A 9 -8.43 5.17 9.06
N ALA A 10 -8.99 6.23 8.47
CA ALA A 10 -8.24 7.20 7.66
C ALA A 10 -7.19 7.96 8.46
N PHE A 11 -7.57 8.45 9.63
CA PHE A 11 -6.64 9.11 10.52
C PHE A 11 -5.51 8.17 10.94
N LEU A 12 -5.84 6.92 11.30
CA LEU A 12 -4.84 5.91 11.67
C LEU A 12 -3.89 5.59 10.50
N ALA A 13 -4.40 5.47 9.28
CA ALA A 13 -3.60 5.23 8.08
C ALA A 13 -2.61 6.37 7.81
N VAL A 14 -3.07 7.62 7.89
CA VAL A 14 -2.22 8.79 7.66
C VAL A 14 -1.21 8.96 8.79
N ALA A 15 -1.62 8.82 10.05
CA ALA A 15 -0.74 8.95 11.20
C ALA A 15 0.40 7.92 11.17
N SER A 16 0.09 6.66 10.84
CA SER A 16 1.10 5.61 10.67
C SER A 16 2.00 5.86 9.46
N ALA A 17 1.47 6.33 8.33
CA ALA A 17 2.29 6.67 7.17
C ALA A 17 3.25 7.83 7.46
N VAL A 18 2.81 8.83 8.22
CA VAL A 18 3.65 9.94 8.68
C VAL A 18 4.76 9.43 9.60
N TYR A 19 4.42 8.57 10.56
CA TYR A 19 5.41 7.97 11.46
C TYR A 19 6.45 7.13 10.69
N PHE A 20 6.04 6.39 9.65
CA PHE A 20 6.96 5.65 8.78
C PHE A 20 8.07 6.54 8.18
N VAL A 21 7.72 7.75 7.70
CA VAL A 21 8.70 8.67 7.11
C VAL A 21 9.66 9.26 8.14
N PHE A 22 9.19 9.49 9.37
CA PHE A 22 10.00 10.09 10.44
C PHE A 22 10.76 9.08 11.30
N ALA A 23 10.44 7.78 11.19
CA ALA A 23 11.07 6.73 11.98
C ALA A 23 12.57 6.58 11.62
N ARG A 24 13.44 6.79 12.61
CA ARG A 24 14.91 6.63 12.43
C ARG A 24 15.35 5.18 12.39
N ASN A 25 14.61 4.28 13.03
CA ASN A 25 14.95 2.86 13.04
C ASN A 25 14.12 2.14 11.97
N PRO A 26 14.77 1.51 10.97
CA PRO A 26 14.07 0.86 9.85
C PRO A 26 13.05 -0.20 10.28
N LEU A 27 13.28 -0.89 11.41
CA LEU A 27 12.35 -1.89 11.92
C LEU A 27 11.04 -1.24 12.39
N TYR A 28 11.12 -0.14 13.13
CA TYR A 28 9.95 0.61 13.58
C TYR A 28 9.23 1.30 12.42
N ALA A 29 9.98 1.72 11.39
CA ALA A 29 9.40 2.22 10.16
C ALA A 29 8.50 1.15 9.53
N ILE A 30 9.03 -0.05 9.22
CA ILE A 30 8.21 -1.09 8.59
C ILE A 30 7.05 -1.53 9.47
N LEU A 31 7.22 -1.65 10.79
CA LEU A 31 6.09 -1.95 11.69
C LEU A 31 4.96 -0.93 11.56
N SER A 32 5.29 0.36 11.43
CA SER A 32 4.30 1.40 11.17
C SER A 32 3.65 1.25 9.79
N LEU A 33 4.42 0.87 8.78
CA LEU A 33 3.90 0.58 7.44
C LEU A 33 2.93 -0.61 7.46
N ILE A 34 3.17 -1.65 8.27
CA ILE A 34 2.22 -2.75 8.46
C ILE A 34 0.88 -2.22 9.00
N VAL A 35 0.91 -1.31 9.98
CA VAL A 35 -0.31 -0.65 10.50
C VAL A 35 -1.04 0.15 9.41
N THR A 36 -0.31 0.82 8.50
CA THR A 36 -0.95 1.48 7.34
C THR A 36 -1.67 0.48 6.44
N MET A 37 -1.07 -0.68 6.17
CA MET A 37 -1.64 -1.70 5.29
C MET A 37 -2.91 -2.32 5.91
N PHE A 38 -2.91 -2.55 7.22
CA PHE A 38 -4.12 -2.95 7.95
C PHE A 38 -5.21 -1.88 7.93
N SER A 39 -4.83 -0.60 8.06
CA SER A 39 -5.79 0.50 8.00
C SER A 39 -6.41 0.62 6.59
N ILE A 40 -5.61 0.45 5.54
CA ILE A 40 -6.11 0.40 4.14
C ILE A 40 -7.03 -0.81 3.95
N ALA A 41 -6.70 -1.98 4.50
CA ALA A 41 -7.60 -3.13 4.47
C ALA A 41 -8.94 -2.84 5.16
N GLY A 42 -8.92 -2.12 6.29
CA GLY A 42 -10.12 -1.62 6.95
C GLY A 42 -10.96 -0.69 6.06
N MET A 43 -10.32 0.20 5.29
CA MET A 43 -11.02 1.03 4.30
C MET A 43 -11.68 0.19 3.21
N TYR A 44 -11.00 -0.84 2.70
CA TYR A 44 -11.59 -1.73 1.69
C TYR A 44 -12.82 -2.46 2.21
N ILE A 45 -12.85 -2.87 3.48
CA ILE A 45 -14.04 -3.45 4.10
C ILE A 45 -15.18 -2.42 4.13
N LEU A 46 -14.90 -1.17 4.52
CA LEU A 46 -15.90 -0.10 4.54
C LEU A 46 -16.46 0.22 3.15
N LEU A 47 -15.65 0.04 2.09
CA LEU A 47 -16.04 0.22 0.69
C LEU A 47 -16.70 -1.02 0.06
N ASN A 48 -17.07 -2.03 0.85
CA ASN A 48 -17.61 -3.32 0.39
C ASN A 48 -16.65 -4.16 -0.50
N ALA A 49 -15.36 -3.83 -0.54
CA ALA A 49 -14.34 -4.54 -1.29
C ALA A 49 -13.67 -5.65 -0.46
N GLN A 50 -14.45 -6.67 -0.07
CA GLN A 50 -14.01 -7.74 0.85
C GLN A 50 -12.83 -8.55 0.32
N PHE A 51 -12.84 -8.94 -0.96
CA PHE A 51 -11.75 -9.69 -1.55
C PHE A 51 -10.42 -8.91 -1.49
N LEU A 52 -10.47 -7.62 -1.84
CA LEU A 52 -9.28 -6.76 -1.87
C LEU A 52 -8.72 -6.54 -0.46
N ALA A 53 -9.59 -6.39 0.54
CA ALA A 53 -9.18 -6.28 1.94
C ALA A 53 -8.38 -7.52 2.42
N ILE A 54 -8.85 -8.73 2.07
CA ILE A 54 -8.18 -9.97 2.46
C ILE A 54 -6.83 -10.10 1.74
N ILE A 55 -6.78 -9.82 0.44
CA ILE A 55 -5.52 -9.83 -0.33
C ILE A 55 -4.53 -8.79 0.22
N GLN A 56 -5.00 -7.61 0.64
CA GLN A 56 -4.17 -6.59 1.27
C GLN A 56 -3.46 -7.13 2.52
N ILE A 57 -4.17 -7.91 3.34
CA ILE A 57 -3.61 -8.49 4.56
C ILE A 57 -2.64 -9.63 4.22
N ILE A 58 -3.04 -10.58 3.35
CA ILE A 58 -2.22 -11.77 3.06
C ILE A 58 -0.95 -11.42 2.29
N VAL A 59 -1.09 -10.65 1.20
CA VAL A 59 0.02 -10.41 0.27
C VAL A 59 0.87 -9.24 0.73
N TYR A 60 0.28 -8.08 0.99
CA TYR A 60 1.06 -6.89 1.33
C TYR A 60 1.53 -6.94 2.79
N ALA A 61 0.61 -6.98 3.76
CA ALA A 61 1.00 -6.98 5.17
C ALA A 61 1.68 -8.29 5.61
N GLY A 62 1.25 -9.42 5.06
CA GLY A 62 1.77 -10.75 5.37
C GLY A 62 3.07 -11.05 4.63
N ALA A 63 3.00 -11.41 3.35
CA ALA A 63 4.16 -11.92 2.61
C ALA A 63 5.23 -10.86 2.36
N ILE A 64 4.86 -9.73 1.75
CA ILE A 64 5.82 -8.73 1.28
C ILE A 64 6.47 -8.03 2.48
N MET A 65 5.69 -7.46 3.41
CA MET A 65 6.26 -6.72 4.54
C MET A 65 7.10 -7.60 5.48
N VAL A 66 6.71 -8.86 5.71
CA VAL A 66 7.53 -9.78 6.53
C VAL A 66 8.85 -10.14 5.83
N LEU A 67 8.83 -10.34 4.50
CA LEU A 67 10.08 -10.53 3.74
C LEU A 67 11.00 -9.30 3.86
N PHE A 68 10.45 -8.09 3.75
CA PHE A 68 11.21 -6.86 3.96
C PHE A 68 11.76 -6.76 5.37
N LEU A 69 10.98 -7.08 6.41
CA LEU A 69 11.47 -7.12 7.80
C LEU A 69 12.65 -8.07 7.95
N TYR A 70 12.55 -9.28 7.39
CA TYR A 70 13.62 -10.27 7.43
C TYR A 70 14.90 -9.76 6.75
N ILE A 71 14.76 -9.20 5.55
CA ILE A 71 15.90 -8.65 4.78
C ILE A 71 16.54 -7.49 5.54
N LEU A 72 15.76 -6.52 6.04
CA LEU A 72 16.32 -5.38 6.76
C LEU A 72 17.02 -5.78 8.06
N MET A 73 16.50 -6.79 8.76
CA MET A 73 17.13 -7.33 9.96
C MET A 73 18.45 -8.03 9.63
N MET A 74 18.49 -8.80 8.55
CA MET A 74 19.69 -9.53 8.10
C MET A 74 20.79 -8.57 7.59
N LEU A 75 20.41 -7.48 6.95
CA LEU A 75 21.33 -6.45 6.47
C LEU A 75 21.92 -5.57 7.59
N ASN A 76 21.50 -5.77 8.85
CA ASN A 76 21.92 -5.02 10.04
C ASN A 76 22.33 -3.57 9.71
N LEU A 77 21.35 -2.76 9.28
CA LEU A 77 21.59 -1.35 8.93
C LEU A 77 22.15 -0.61 10.15
N ASN A 78 23.48 -0.57 10.23
CA ASN A 78 24.20 0.10 11.29
C ASN A 78 24.02 1.61 11.11
N LYS A 79 23.79 2.30 12.23
CA LYS A 79 23.44 3.73 12.32
C LYS A 79 24.56 4.69 11.87
N GLU A 80 25.62 4.19 11.26
CA GLU A 80 26.86 4.94 11.01
C GLU A 80 26.86 5.72 9.67
N ASP A 81 25.88 5.48 8.79
CA ASP A 81 25.70 6.22 7.53
C ASP A 81 24.75 7.44 7.64
N GLU A 82 24.53 7.98 8.85
CA GLU A 82 24.03 9.37 8.96
C GLU A 82 25.18 10.36 8.68
N SER A 83 25.83 10.25 7.51
CA SER A 83 26.51 11.40 6.94
C SER A 83 25.45 12.48 6.78
N LYS A 84 25.68 13.62 7.41
CA LYS A 84 24.82 14.82 7.50
C LYS A 84 24.02 15.06 6.21
N LYS A 85 22.87 14.40 6.04
CA LYS A 85 21.97 14.69 4.92
C LYS A 85 21.38 16.07 5.20
N SER A 86 21.84 17.04 4.41
CA SER A 86 21.66 18.46 4.70
C SER A 86 20.19 18.79 4.98
N ASN A 87 19.96 19.68 5.95
CA ASN A 87 18.63 20.13 6.34
C ASN A 87 17.81 20.59 5.11
N THR A 88 18.50 21.06 4.07
CA THR A 88 17.99 21.42 2.74
C THR A 88 17.20 20.30 2.06
N LEU A 89 17.61 19.03 2.10
CA LEU A 89 16.85 17.94 1.49
C LEU A 89 15.54 17.66 2.26
N LYS A 90 15.54 17.83 3.58
CA LYS A 90 14.32 17.73 4.39
C LYS A 90 13.37 18.89 4.06
N PHE A 91 13.89 20.11 3.93
CA PHE A 91 13.11 21.28 3.53
C PHE A 91 12.49 21.12 2.14
N ILE A 92 13.26 20.63 1.16
CA ILE A 92 12.74 20.33 -0.18
C ILE A 92 11.64 19.28 -0.08
N GLY A 93 11.87 18.16 0.61
CA GLY A 93 10.86 17.11 0.78
C GLY A 93 9.55 17.60 1.41
N VAL A 94 9.63 18.45 2.43
CA VAL A 94 8.45 19.08 3.06
C VAL A 94 7.76 20.04 2.10
N PHE A 95 8.52 20.82 1.34
CA PHE A 95 7.97 21.76 0.36
C PHE A 95 7.25 21.04 -0.78
N THR A 96 7.84 19.97 -1.33
CA THR A 96 7.18 19.16 -2.38
C THR A 96 5.95 18.47 -1.83
N ALA A 97 6.00 17.92 -0.61
CA ALA A 97 4.83 17.32 0.04
C ALA A 97 3.71 18.35 0.26
N GLY A 98 4.06 19.57 0.70
CA GLY A 98 3.10 20.67 0.86
C GLY A 98 2.47 21.10 -0.46
N LEU A 99 3.26 21.19 -1.54
CA LEU A 99 2.78 21.51 -2.88
C LEU A 99 1.81 20.44 -3.40
N LEU A 100 2.14 19.16 -3.19
CA LEU A 100 1.27 18.04 -3.56
C LEU A 100 -0.05 18.10 -2.78
N LEU A 101 0.01 18.41 -1.48
CA LEU A 101 -1.18 18.55 -0.62
C LEU A 101 -2.07 19.69 -1.10
N ILE A 102 -1.50 20.84 -1.47
CA ILE A 102 -2.24 21.95 -2.08
C ILE A 102 -2.86 21.53 -3.43
N GLY A 103 -2.13 20.78 -4.25
CA GLY A 103 -2.64 20.25 -5.52
C GLY A 103 -3.86 19.35 -5.32
N VAL A 104 -3.79 18.43 -4.36
CA VAL A 104 -4.92 17.55 -3.98
C VAL A 104 -6.11 18.38 -3.50
N LEU A 105 -5.89 19.35 -2.61
CA LEU A 105 -6.95 20.25 -2.13
C LEU A 105 -7.57 21.10 -3.26
N GLY A 106 -6.77 21.51 -4.24
CA GLY A 106 -7.23 22.23 -5.43
C GLY A 106 -8.17 21.38 -6.29
N VAL A 107 -7.81 20.10 -6.49
CA VAL A 107 -8.69 19.13 -7.17
C VAL A 107 -9.97 18.91 -6.38
N PHE A 108 -9.89 18.77 -5.05
CA PHE A 108 -11.09 18.60 -4.22
C PHE A 108 -12.07 19.78 -4.31
N ARG A 109 -11.57 21.02 -4.44
CA ARG A 109 -12.44 22.18 -4.69
C ARG A 109 -13.07 22.16 -6.07
N GLY A 110 -12.33 21.72 -7.10
CA GLY A 110 -12.87 21.55 -8.46
C GLY A 110 -13.87 20.39 -8.60
N VAL A 111 -13.86 19.43 -7.68
CA VAL A 111 -14.77 18.28 -7.67
C VAL A 111 -16.08 18.56 -6.89
N GLN A 112 -16.13 19.59 -6.02
CA GLN A 112 -17.34 19.93 -5.27
C GLN A 112 -18.56 20.26 -6.15
N ASP A 113 -18.35 20.71 -7.39
CA ASP A 113 -19.44 21.02 -8.33
C ASP A 113 -20.08 19.77 -8.96
N LYS A 114 -19.48 18.59 -8.79
CA LYS A 114 -20.08 17.31 -9.21
C LYS A 114 -20.59 16.58 -7.98
N HIS A 115 -21.81 16.88 -7.56
CA HIS A 115 -22.61 15.95 -6.78
C HIS A 115 -22.83 14.68 -7.61
N ILE A 116 -21.89 13.74 -7.51
CA ILE A 116 -22.12 12.37 -7.95
C ILE A 116 -23.10 11.78 -6.94
N VAL A 117 -24.38 11.91 -7.24
CA VAL A 117 -25.42 11.11 -6.60
C VAL A 117 -25.02 9.66 -6.91
N ALA A 118 -24.53 8.95 -5.91
CA ALA A 118 -24.22 7.53 -5.99
C ALA A 118 -25.54 6.76 -6.04
N ASP A 119 -26.28 6.93 -7.12
CA ASP A 119 -27.52 6.22 -7.37
C ASP A 119 -27.13 4.80 -7.80
N ASN A 120 -27.40 3.85 -6.90
CA ASN A 120 -27.17 2.42 -7.05
C ASN A 120 -25.69 1.98 -6.98
N VAL A 121 -25.08 2.08 -5.80
CA VAL A 121 -23.90 1.26 -5.48
C VAL A 121 -24.34 -0.19 -5.41
N ASP A 122 -24.08 -0.96 -6.47
CA ASP A 122 -24.29 -2.39 -6.50
C ASP A 122 -23.44 -3.05 -5.39
N LYS A 123 -24.13 -3.62 -4.39
CA LYS A 123 -23.50 -4.29 -3.24
C LYS A 123 -22.75 -5.57 -3.64
N GLY A 124 -22.80 -5.97 -4.91
CA GLY A 124 -22.01 -7.06 -5.47
C GLY A 124 -20.60 -6.67 -5.92
N VAL A 125 -20.26 -5.38 -5.97
CA VAL A 125 -18.94 -4.87 -6.40
C VAL A 125 -17.93 -5.10 -5.28
N GLY A 126 -17.24 -6.24 -5.32
CA GLY A 126 -16.26 -6.64 -4.30
C GLY A 126 -16.30 -8.12 -3.91
N LEU A 127 -17.28 -8.86 -4.42
CA LEU A 127 -17.40 -10.31 -4.20
C LEU A 127 -16.37 -11.09 -5.04
N THR A 128 -15.75 -12.11 -4.43
CA THR A 128 -14.80 -13.03 -5.07
C THR A 128 -15.35 -13.65 -6.36
N LYS A 129 -16.67 -13.93 -6.40
CA LYS A 129 -17.35 -14.51 -7.57
C LYS A 129 -17.29 -13.59 -8.79
N ASN A 130 -17.56 -12.29 -8.59
CA ASN A 130 -17.55 -11.32 -9.69
C ASN A 130 -16.13 -11.09 -10.21
N LEU A 131 -15.16 -11.01 -9.30
CA LEU A 131 -13.76 -10.88 -9.69
C LEU A 131 -13.24 -12.10 -10.46
N GLY A 132 -13.57 -13.31 -10.00
CA GLY A 132 -13.21 -14.53 -10.73
C GLY A 132 -13.82 -14.57 -12.14
N ARG A 133 -15.09 -14.17 -12.28
CA ARG A 133 -15.72 -14.08 -13.61
C ARG A 133 -14.99 -13.09 -14.52
N LEU A 134 -14.58 -11.94 -13.99
CA LEU A 134 -13.85 -10.92 -14.74
C LEU A 134 -12.47 -11.43 -15.19
N LEU A 135 -11.71 -12.03 -14.26
CA LEU A 135 -10.37 -12.58 -14.53
C LEU A 135 -10.38 -13.68 -15.59
N PHE A 136 -11.37 -14.57 -15.56
CA PHE A 136 -11.42 -15.73 -16.45
C PHE A 136 -12.26 -15.54 -17.73
N ASN A 137 -12.94 -14.40 -17.92
CA ASN A 137 -13.66 -14.12 -19.18
C ASN A 137 -13.10 -12.92 -19.92
N GLU A 138 -12.93 -11.78 -19.22
CA GLU A 138 -12.55 -10.51 -19.85
C GLU A 138 -11.04 -10.25 -19.74
N TYR A 139 -10.45 -10.58 -18.58
CA TYR A 139 -9.04 -10.32 -18.27
C TYR A 139 -8.16 -11.58 -18.33
N VAL A 140 -8.48 -12.52 -19.22
CA VAL A 140 -7.76 -13.80 -19.36
C VAL A 140 -6.30 -13.56 -19.75
N LEU A 141 -6.06 -12.68 -20.73
CA LEU A 141 -4.70 -12.38 -21.19
C LEU A 141 -3.81 -11.77 -20.08
N PRO A 142 -4.23 -10.72 -19.35
CA PRO A 142 -3.49 -10.24 -18.18
C PRO A 142 -3.27 -11.29 -17.09
N PHE A 143 -4.25 -12.17 -16.86
CA PHE A 143 -4.14 -13.25 -15.88
C PHE A 143 -3.03 -14.26 -16.27
N GLU A 144 -2.99 -14.68 -17.54
CA GLU A 144 -1.93 -15.56 -18.04
C GLU A 144 -0.54 -14.90 -17.96
N LEU A 145 -0.43 -13.62 -18.35
CA LEU A 145 0.82 -12.87 -18.25
C LEU A 145 1.29 -12.73 -16.79
N ALA A 146 0.39 -12.53 -15.84
CA ALA A 146 0.72 -12.50 -14.41
C ALA A 146 1.24 -13.86 -13.93
N SER A 147 0.71 -14.98 -14.43
CA SER A 147 1.20 -16.33 -14.08
C SER A 147 2.64 -16.56 -14.56
N ILE A 148 2.96 -16.11 -15.78
CA ILE A 148 4.31 -16.17 -16.34
C ILE A 148 5.24 -15.24 -15.56
N LEU A 149 4.78 -14.05 -15.16
CA LEU A 149 5.56 -13.11 -14.34
C LEU A 149 5.92 -13.73 -12.98
N ILE A 150 4.97 -14.39 -12.32
CA ILE A 150 5.22 -15.08 -11.04
C ILE A 150 6.22 -16.23 -11.24
N LEU A 151 6.05 -17.04 -12.30
CA LEU A 151 6.99 -18.11 -12.64
C LEU A 151 8.40 -17.56 -12.85
N ALA A 152 8.54 -16.51 -13.66
CA ALA A 152 9.82 -15.85 -13.92
C ALA A 152 10.43 -15.28 -12.64
N GLY A 153 9.61 -14.67 -11.76
CA GLY A 153 10.04 -14.17 -10.46
C GLY A 153 10.59 -15.27 -9.55
N ILE A 154 9.91 -16.43 -9.48
CA ILE A 154 10.36 -17.58 -8.69
C ILE A 154 11.68 -18.13 -9.25
N VAL A 155 11.75 -18.37 -10.57
CA VAL A 155 12.96 -18.89 -11.22
C VAL A 155 14.13 -17.92 -11.02
N GLY A 156 13.90 -16.61 -11.21
CA GLY A 156 14.92 -15.59 -11.00
C GLY A 156 15.43 -15.54 -9.55
N ALA A 157 14.52 -15.56 -8.58
CA ALA A 157 14.88 -15.58 -7.16
C ALA A 157 15.69 -16.84 -6.78
N VAL A 158 15.31 -18.01 -7.30
CA VAL A 158 16.01 -19.27 -7.05
C VAL A 158 17.40 -19.27 -7.68
N LEU A 159 17.54 -18.81 -8.93
CA LEU A 159 18.83 -18.74 -9.61
C LEU A 159 19.81 -17.80 -8.90
N ILE A 160 19.34 -16.64 -8.43
CA ILE A 160 20.16 -15.68 -7.66
C ILE A 160 20.50 -16.24 -6.27
N GLY A 161 19.56 -16.91 -5.62
CA GLY A 161 19.75 -17.47 -4.27
C GLY A 161 20.60 -18.74 -4.24
N LYS A 162 20.78 -19.41 -5.38
CA LYS A 162 21.62 -20.60 -5.49
C LYS A 162 23.09 -20.17 -5.50
N LYS A 163 23.80 -20.40 -4.40
CA LYS A 163 25.27 -20.30 -4.35
C LYS A 163 25.84 -21.38 -5.28
N ASP A 164 26.68 -20.98 -6.22
CA ASP A 164 27.49 -21.92 -7.00
C ASP A 164 28.22 -22.86 -6.02
N LEU A 165 28.11 -24.17 -6.28
CA LEU A 165 28.87 -25.19 -5.56
C LEU A 165 30.37 -25.04 -5.84
#